data_AF-K7AF57-F1
#
_entry.id   AF-K7AF57-F1
#
_cell.length_a   1.000
_cell.length_b   1.000
_cell.length_c   1.000
_cell.angle_alpha   90.00
_cell.angle_beta   90.00
_cell.angle_gamma   90.00
#
_symmetry.space_group_name_H-M   'P 1'
#
loop_
_entity.id
_entity.type
_entity.pdbx_description
1 polymer ?
#
loop_
_entity_poly.entity_id
_entity_poly.type
_entity_poly.pdbx_seq_one_letter_code
_entity_poly.pdbx_strand_id
1 'polypeptide(L)'
;MEFFVISRQSPLLFVLALFSVLFVSGCAVDKRPEAYSNAILVSSAFPAHGSSQSQYAALQQALLSRNLLIADNGEVLPVMKGMCEADMLYHISSTNLPPYIGQHQDLYAGFYFDVALVNGSWKVVNTDNDFGQFNSEFDLALLTSVLTPRIMPNDTLTIRPQPNVTAKALGELMSLMQSVFPVKRTRFVVSSKFAKQVEQAGYDLVLSSAGASHLYLGDTLSTSAAQERTFFKLDYTANAELKAFAASEQPLVACMQAHNFVQPPSKKFSNKLKANDLPSVVNVLPSNADFNQLSEQQRLFTTGQYLTINGDVLKYSTYQKLQAGSRCSRLAPSDPLYKYCEDRKQDVSTDYIRRKATMRKQGN
;
A
#
# COMPACT_ATOMS: atom_id res chain seq x y z
N MET A 1 20.05 26.71 72.13
CA MET A 1 18.93 25.76 71.97
C MET A 1 18.24 26.12 70.67
N GLU A 2 18.36 25.24 69.70
CA GLU A 2 17.89 25.42 68.33
C GLU A 2 16.37 25.24 68.26
N PHE A 3 15.68 26.21 67.67
CA PHE A 3 14.25 26.12 67.39
C PHE A 3 14.05 25.43 66.04
N PHE A 4 13.54 24.20 66.08
CA PHE A 4 12.97 23.52 64.92
C PHE A 4 11.67 24.21 64.52
N VAL A 5 11.67 24.91 63.38
CA VAL A 5 10.45 25.38 62.72
C VAL A 5 9.97 24.26 61.80
N ILE A 6 8.88 23.60 62.19
CA ILE A 6 8.19 22.61 61.37
C ILE A 6 7.41 23.35 60.27
N SER A 7 7.95 23.34 59.06
CA SER A 7 7.30 23.89 57.85
C SER A 7 6.07 23.05 57.47
N ARG A 8 4.90 23.69 57.48
CA ARG A 8 3.58 23.15 57.08
C ARG A 8 3.40 23.03 55.54
N GLN A 9 4.35 22.44 54.82
CA GLN A 9 4.21 22.23 53.36
C GLN A 9 4.40 20.78 52.88
N SER A 10 4.55 19.82 53.80
CA SER A 10 4.77 18.41 53.46
C SER A 10 3.64 17.70 52.69
N PRO A 11 2.33 17.97 52.88
CA PRO A 11 1.31 17.18 52.17
C PRO A 11 1.15 17.61 50.70
N LEU A 12 1.49 18.85 50.34
CA LEU A 12 1.31 19.36 48.98
C LEU A 12 2.41 18.86 48.03
N LEU A 13 3.64 18.77 48.54
CA LEU A 13 4.78 18.19 47.82
C LEU A 13 4.62 16.68 47.62
N PHE A 14 4.02 15.97 48.58
CA PHE A 14 3.75 14.53 48.45
C PHE A 14 2.67 14.24 47.40
N VAL A 15 1.62 15.08 47.31
CA VAL A 15 0.57 14.94 46.29
C VAL A 15 1.09 15.27 44.89
N LEU A 16 1.94 16.30 44.75
CA LEU A 16 2.60 16.64 43.48
C LEU A 16 3.59 15.56 43.04
N ALA A 17 4.30 14.92 43.97
CA ALA A 17 5.17 13.78 43.69
C ALA A 17 4.36 12.53 43.25
N LEU A 18 3.22 12.27 43.88
CA LEU A 18 2.35 11.15 43.50
C LEU A 18 1.74 11.35 42.10
N PHE A 19 1.36 12.58 41.76
CA PHE A 19 0.87 12.94 40.42
C PHE A 19 1.96 12.82 39.36
N SER A 20 3.18 13.29 39.63
CA SER A 20 4.29 13.18 38.68
C SER A 20 4.73 11.73 38.43
N VAL A 21 4.58 10.81 39.39
CA VAL A 21 4.84 9.38 39.18
C VAL A 21 3.73 8.69 38.36
N LEU A 22 2.46 9.12 38.51
CA LEU A 22 1.34 8.56 37.74
C LEU A 22 1.29 9.04 36.27
N PHE A 23 1.85 10.21 35.95
CA PHE A 23 1.89 10.72 34.58
C PHE A 23 3.10 10.24 33.76
N VAL A 24 4.13 9.67 34.39
CA VAL A 24 5.33 9.16 33.69
C VAL A 24 5.22 7.66 33.36
N SER A 25 4.24 6.92 33.88
CA SER A 25 3.96 5.54 33.47
C SER A 25 3.12 5.40 32.19
N GLY A 26 2.82 6.51 31.52
CA GLY A 26 2.34 6.50 30.15
C GLY A 26 3.48 6.25 29.18
N CYS A 27 4.15 5.10 29.28
CA CYS A 27 5.01 4.62 28.19
C CYS A 27 4.12 4.59 26.95
N ALA A 28 4.38 5.51 26.02
CA ALA A 28 3.94 5.38 24.65
C ALA A 28 4.41 3.99 24.22
N VAL A 29 3.48 3.05 24.16
CA VAL A 29 3.72 1.80 23.44
C VAL A 29 3.89 2.26 22.01
N ASP A 30 5.15 2.37 21.59
CA ASP A 30 5.50 2.62 20.21
C ASP A 30 4.81 1.53 19.41
N LYS A 31 3.73 1.88 18.73
CA LYS A 31 2.95 0.97 17.90
C LYS A 31 3.63 0.71 16.55
N ARG A 32 4.94 0.94 16.47
CA ARG A 32 5.74 0.45 15.36
C ARG A 32 5.80 -1.07 15.48
N PRO A 33 5.55 -1.82 14.40
CA PRO A 33 5.91 -3.23 14.36
C PRO A 33 7.39 -3.37 14.80
N GLU A 34 7.67 -4.24 15.78
CA GLU A 34 9.05 -4.48 16.27
C GLU A 34 9.99 -4.99 15.16
N ALA A 35 9.43 -5.45 14.05
CA ALA A 35 10.13 -5.68 12.81
C ALA A 35 9.27 -5.19 11.65
N TYR A 36 9.79 -4.27 10.85
CA TYR A 36 9.41 -4.21 9.45
C TYR A 36 9.81 -5.56 8.85
N SER A 37 8.88 -6.25 8.19
CA SER A 37 9.21 -7.42 7.39
C SER A 37 10.36 -7.03 6.45
N ASN A 38 11.43 -7.81 6.43
CA ASN A 38 12.57 -7.55 5.54
C ASN A 38 12.06 -7.30 4.12
N ALA A 39 12.66 -6.33 3.42
CA ALA A 39 12.41 -6.12 2.00
C ALA A 39 12.62 -7.47 1.29
N ILE A 40 11.53 -8.04 0.78
CA ILE A 40 11.57 -9.31 0.06
C ILE A 40 12.17 -8.99 -1.30
N LEU A 41 13.35 -9.56 -1.57
CA LEU A 41 13.95 -9.54 -2.89
C LEU A 41 13.04 -10.35 -3.83
N VAL A 42 12.23 -9.66 -4.61
CA VAL A 42 11.42 -10.27 -5.67
C VAL A 42 12.32 -10.49 -6.87
N SER A 43 12.77 -11.73 -7.08
CA SER A 43 13.31 -12.15 -8.37
C SER A 43 12.16 -12.47 -9.32
N SER A 44 12.28 -12.14 -10.60
CA SER A 44 11.32 -12.57 -11.63
C SER A 44 11.11 -14.09 -11.51
N ALA A 45 9.87 -14.51 -11.20
CA ALA A 45 9.56 -15.92 -10.95
C ALA A 45 9.75 -16.78 -12.21
N PHE A 46 9.66 -16.16 -13.39
CA PHE A 46 9.73 -16.82 -14.69
C PHE A 46 10.67 -16.08 -15.65
N PRO A 47 11.15 -16.74 -16.72
CA PRO A 47 11.83 -16.04 -17.80
C PRO A 47 10.88 -15.03 -18.47
N ALA A 48 11.48 -14.02 -19.11
CA ALA A 48 10.73 -13.06 -19.91
C ALA A 48 9.86 -13.77 -20.97
N HIS A 49 8.65 -13.25 -21.18
CA HIS A 49 7.60 -13.84 -22.02
C HIS A 49 7.20 -15.27 -21.61
N GLY A 50 7.35 -15.63 -20.33
CA GLY A 50 7.03 -16.95 -19.81
C GLY A 50 5.60 -17.42 -20.14
N SER A 51 4.63 -16.50 -20.19
CA SER A 51 3.25 -16.82 -20.61
C SER A 51 3.11 -17.37 -22.03
N SER A 52 4.04 -17.04 -22.94
CA SER A 52 4.03 -17.52 -24.32
C SER A 52 4.68 -18.89 -24.50
N GLN A 53 5.40 -19.39 -23.48
CA GLN A 53 6.13 -20.65 -23.57
C GLN A 53 5.22 -21.84 -23.27
N SER A 54 5.19 -22.82 -24.17
CA SER A 54 4.33 -24.01 -24.06
C SER A 54 4.52 -24.78 -22.74
N GLN A 55 5.74 -24.80 -22.19
CA GLN A 55 6.06 -25.43 -20.91
C GLN A 55 5.32 -24.81 -19.71
N TYR A 56 4.93 -23.54 -19.79
CA TYR A 56 4.20 -22.84 -18.74
C TYR A 56 2.69 -22.73 -19.02
N ALA A 57 2.18 -23.29 -20.13
CA ALA A 57 0.77 -23.16 -20.52
C ALA A 57 -0.20 -23.66 -19.42
N ALA A 58 0.10 -24.80 -18.79
CA ALA A 58 -0.70 -25.33 -17.70
C ALA A 58 -0.67 -24.44 -16.44
N LEU A 59 0.48 -23.82 -16.16
CA LEU A 59 0.63 -22.90 -15.05
C LEU A 59 -0.10 -21.58 -15.33
N GLN A 60 0.05 -21.04 -16.52
CA GLN A 60 -0.66 -19.84 -16.99
C GLN A 60 -2.17 -20.06 -16.89
N GLN A 61 -2.70 -21.22 -17.30
CA GLN A 61 -4.12 -21.55 -17.16
C GLN A 61 -4.56 -21.59 -15.69
N ALA A 62 -3.72 -22.14 -14.80
CA ALA A 62 -3.99 -22.14 -13.36
C ALA A 62 -4.01 -20.71 -12.80
N LEU A 63 -3.05 -19.86 -13.17
CA LEU A 63 -3.00 -18.46 -12.75
C LEU A 63 -4.17 -17.64 -13.29
N LEU A 64 -4.58 -17.84 -14.55
CA LEU A 64 -5.74 -17.16 -15.13
C LEU A 64 -7.03 -17.47 -14.36
N SER A 65 -7.19 -18.71 -13.88
CA SER A 65 -8.32 -19.07 -13.01
C SER A 65 -8.30 -18.34 -11.65
N ARG A 66 -7.17 -17.71 -11.30
CA ARG A 66 -6.97 -16.90 -10.09
C ARG A 66 -6.98 -15.39 -10.37
N ASN A 67 -7.36 -14.96 -11.59
CA ASN A 67 -7.22 -13.58 -12.08
C ASN A 67 -5.77 -13.07 -12.17
N LEU A 68 -4.81 -14.00 -12.35
CA LEU A 68 -3.38 -13.70 -12.45
C LEU A 68 -2.80 -14.14 -13.80
N LEU A 69 -1.70 -13.51 -14.23
CA LEU A 69 -0.95 -13.92 -15.42
C LEU A 69 0.56 -13.82 -15.19
N ILE A 70 1.33 -14.59 -15.95
CA ILE A 70 2.78 -14.39 -16.07
C ILE A 70 2.99 -13.29 -17.10
N ALA A 71 3.57 -12.18 -16.67
CA ALA A 71 3.82 -11.03 -17.51
C ALA A 71 5.08 -11.21 -18.35
N ASP A 72 5.29 -10.33 -19.32
CA ASP A 72 6.47 -10.39 -20.21
C ASP A 72 7.78 -10.20 -19.45
N ASN A 73 7.77 -9.56 -18.28
CA ASN A 73 8.92 -9.44 -17.40
C ASN A 73 9.15 -10.69 -16.51
N GLY A 74 8.28 -11.70 -16.59
CA GLY A 74 8.35 -12.92 -15.80
C GLY A 74 7.75 -12.83 -14.40
N GLU A 75 7.13 -11.70 -14.03
CA GLU A 75 6.40 -11.55 -12.77
C GLU A 75 4.96 -12.09 -12.88
N VAL A 76 4.35 -12.38 -11.73
CA VAL A 76 2.93 -12.72 -11.68
C VAL A 76 2.13 -11.45 -11.38
N LEU A 77 1.26 -11.04 -12.30
CA LEU A 77 0.52 -9.78 -12.23
C LEU A 77 -1.00 -10.01 -12.31
N PRO A 78 -1.82 -9.05 -11.86
CA PRO A 78 -3.25 -9.04 -12.16
C PRO A 78 -3.51 -9.09 -13.68
N VAL A 79 -4.58 -9.76 -14.10
CA VAL A 79 -4.86 -9.96 -15.53
C VAL A 79 -5.18 -8.66 -16.28
N MET A 80 -5.74 -7.65 -15.61
CA MET A 80 -6.13 -6.39 -16.24
C MET A 80 -6.17 -5.23 -15.27
N LYS A 81 -6.16 -4.01 -15.83
CA LYS A 81 -6.48 -2.77 -15.15
C LYS A 81 -7.81 -2.86 -14.40
N GLY A 82 -7.85 -2.31 -13.19
CA GLY A 82 -9.08 -2.23 -12.38
C GLY A 82 -9.35 -3.43 -11.48
N MET A 83 -8.57 -4.52 -11.58
CA MET A 83 -8.67 -5.66 -10.65
C MET A 83 -8.43 -5.25 -9.20
N CYS A 84 -7.60 -4.22 -8.95
CA CYS A 84 -7.30 -3.74 -7.60
C CYS A 84 -8.44 -2.91 -6.98
N GLU A 85 -9.53 -2.65 -7.71
CA GLU A 85 -10.62 -1.72 -7.37
C GLU A 85 -10.19 -0.27 -7.02
N ALA A 86 -8.89 0.01 -7.12
CA ALA A 86 -8.26 1.31 -6.99
C ALA A 86 -7.22 1.47 -8.11
N ASP A 87 -7.02 2.72 -8.55
CA ASP A 87 -6.04 3.06 -9.58
C ASP A 87 -4.62 2.87 -9.05
N MET A 88 -3.84 1.97 -9.67
CA MET A 88 -2.42 1.83 -9.34
C MET A 88 -1.59 2.81 -10.17
N LEU A 89 -0.82 3.66 -9.51
CA LEU A 89 0.07 4.65 -10.12
C LEU A 89 1.53 4.18 -10.00
N TYR A 90 2.33 4.33 -11.05
CA TYR A 90 3.75 4.04 -10.95
C TYR A 90 4.48 5.20 -10.25
N HIS A 91 5.18 4.93 -9.15
CA HIS A 91 5.99 5.95 -8.48
C HIS A 91 7.34 6.13 -9.19
N ILE A 92 7.55 7.32 -9.76
CA ILE A 92 8.78 7.65 -10.45
C ILE A 92 9.81 8.16 -9.45
N SER A 93 10.88 7.39 -9.28
CA SER A 93 12.03 7.69 -8.42
C SER A 93 13.36 7.76 -9.19
N SER A 94 13.35 7.44 -10.48
CA SER A 94 14.54 7.28 -11.34
C SER A 94 14.22 7.60 -12.81
N THR A 95 15.24 8.03 -13.56
CA THR A 95 15.17 8.18 -15.01
C THR A 95 15.22 6.84 -15.75
N ASN A 96 15.75 5.79 -15.12
CA ASN A 96 15.80 4.45 -15.68
C ASN A 96 14.55 3.65 -15.26
N LEU A 97 13.45 3.88 -15.98
CA LEU A 97 12.20 3.18 -15.73
C LEU A 97 12.25 1.73 -16.22
N PRO A 98 11.71 0.76 -15.46
CA PRO A 98 11.65 -0.63 -15.89
C PRO A 98 11.04 -0.77 -17.28
N PRO A 99 11.57 -1.65 -18.16
CA PRO A 99 11.18 -1.70 -19.57
C PRO A 99 9.69 -2.01 -19.78
N TYR A 100 9.06 -2.66 -18.79
CA TYR A 100 7.66 -3.04 -18.84
C TYR A 100 6.67 -1.88 -18.62
N ILE A 101 7.12 -0.75 -18.06
CA ILE A 101 6.28 0.43 -17.87
C ILE A 101 5.88 1.00 -19.23
N GLY A 102 4.58 1.00 -19.50
CA GLY A 102 3.99 1.40 -20.79
C GLY A 102 3.86 0.27 -21.82
N GLN A 103 4.26 -0.98 -21.50
CA GLN A 103 4.18 -2.13 -22.41
C GLN A 103 3.16 -3.19 -21.98
N HIS A 104 3.00 -3.43 -20.67
CA HIS A 104 1.95 -4.31 -20.18
C HIS A 104 0.59 -3.67 -20.44
N GLN A 105 -0.43 -4.49 -20.77
CA GLN A 105 -1.82 -4.06 -20.92
C GLN A 105 -2.32 -3.38 -19.62
N ASP A 106 -2.11 -2.07 -19.57
CA ASP A 106 -2.55 -1.03 -18.64
C ASP A 106 -2.69 -1.38 -17.16
N LEU A 107 -1.78 -2.16 -16.57
CA LEU A 107 -1.81 -2.42 -15.12
C LEU A 107 -1.80 -1.12 -14.30
N TYR A 108 -1.05 -0.12 -14.76
CA TYR A 108 -1.00 1.21 -14.14
C TYR A 108 -2.02 2.16 -14.78
N ALA A 109 -2.64 3.00 -13.95
CA ALA A 109 -3.56 4.07 -14.34
C ALA A 109 -2.86 5.41 -14.57
N GLY A 110 -1.54 5.45 -14.38
CA GLY A 110 -0.73 6.64 -14.57
C GLY A 110 0.51 6.64 -13.71
N PHE A 111 1.02 7.83 -13.42
CA PHE A 111 2.28 8.05 -12.73
C PHE A 111 2.11 8.98 -11.53
N TYR A 112 2.93 8.76 -10.52
CA TYR A 112 3.05 9.59 -9.34
C TYR A 112 4.51 10.00 -9.14
N PHE A 113 4.77 11.24 -8.72
CA PHE A 113 6.12 11.67 -8.36
C PHE A 113 6.13 12.84 -7.38
N ASP A 114 7.13 12.81 -6.50
CA ASP A 114 7.45 13.85 -5.55
C ASP A 114 8.40 14.88 -6.20
N VAL A 115 8.14 16.18 -5.97
CA VAL A 115 8.99 17.26 -6.51
C VAL A 115 9.41 18.25 -5.44
N ALA A 116 10.66 18.68 -5.49
CA ALA A 116 11.26 19.61 -4.55
C ALA A 116 11.99 20.74 -5.27
N LEU A 117 12.10 21.90 -4.62
CA LEU A 117 12.89 23.02 -5.10
C LEU A 117 14.31 22.89 -4.53
N VAL A 118 15.23 22.36 -5.33
CA VAL A 118 16.62 22.11 -4.92
C VAL A 118 17.55 23.07 -5.67
N ASN A 119 18.28 23.90 -4.92
CA ASN A 119 19.19 24.90 -5.47
C ASN A 119 18.54 25.84 -6.51
N GLY A 120 17.26 26.18 -6.31
CA GLY A 120 16.51 27.08 -7.19
C GLY A 120 15.87 26.42 -8.42
N SER A 121 16.03 25.11 -8.60
CA SER A 121 15.41 24.36 -9.70
C SER A 121 14.46 23.29 -9.18
N TRP A 122 13.34 23.08 -9.88
CA TRP A 122 12.42 22.00 -9.57
C TRP A 122 13.01 20.65 -10.00
N LYS A 123 13.09 19.72 -9.08
CA LYS A 123 13.59 18.37 -9.30
C LYS A 123 12.54 17.35 -8.89
N VAL A 124 12.52 16.21 -9.59
CA VAL A 124 11.88 15.00 -9.09
C VAL A 124 12.79 14.42 -8.02
N VAL A 125 12.21 14.06 -6.88
CA VAL A 125 12.93 13.50 -5.73
C VAL A 125 12.32 12.18 -5.32
N ASN A 126 13.16 11.26 -4.86
CA ASN A 126 12.70 10.04 -4.19
C ASN A 126 12.82 10.22 -2.67
N THR A 127 11.69 10.22 -1.99
CA THR A 127 11.60 10.39 -0.54
C THR A 127 10.53 9.48 0.07
N ASP A 128 10.76 9.00 1.29
CA ASP A 128 9.73 8.34 2.10
C ASP A 128 8.98 9.37 2.97
N ASN A 129 8.26 10.29 2.33
CA ASN A 129 7.52 11.40 2.95
C ASN A 129 8.35 12.49 3.64
N ASP A 130 9.67 12.35 3.73
CA ASP A 130 10.57 13.35 4.31
C ASP A 130 11.30 14.17 3.23
N PHE A 131 10.83 15.38 2.95
CA PHE A 131 11.47 16.27 1.98
C PHE A 131 12.77 16.93 2.49
N GLY A 132 13.24 16.59 3.69
CA GLY A 132 14.54 17.00 4.21
C GLY A 132 15.69 16.13 3.72
N GLN A 133 15.42 14.89 3.27
CA GLN A 133 16.42 13.95 2.76
C GLN A 133 15.88 13.22 1.52
N PHE A 134 16.71 13.10 0.50
CA PHE A 134 16.35 12.44 -0.75
C PHE A 134 17.30 11.26 -1.02
N ASN A 135 16.73 10.13 -1.45
CA ASN A 135 17.50 8.96 -1.88
C ASN A 135 18.08 9.15 -3.29
N SER A 136 17.35 9.88 -4.13
CA SER A 136 17.74 10.25 -5.49
C SER A 136 17.04 11.54 -5.91
N GLU A 137 17.63 12.24 -6.87
CA GLU A 137 17.02 13.41 -7.51
C GLU A 137 17.41 13.50 -8.99
N PHE A 138 16.52 14.04 -9.82
CA PHE A 138 16.82 14.41 -11.20
C PHE A 138 15.96 15.59 -11.65
N ASP A 139 16.41 16.28 -12.70
CA ASP A 139 15.75 17.49 -13.20
C ASP A 139 14.34 17.16 -13.73
N LEU A 140 13.35 17.96 -13.32
CA LEU A 140 11.96 17.81 -13.75
C LEU A 140 11.82 17.92 -15.27
N ALA A 141 12.65 18.72 -15.94
CA ALA A 141 12.64 18.87 -17.39
C ALA A 141 12.98 17.55 -18.13
N LEU A 142 13.65 16.59 -17.47
CA LEU A 142 13.95 15.28 -18.04
C LEU A 142 12.74 14.34 -18.03
N LEU A 143 11.67 14.65 -17.30
CA LEU A 143 10.48 13.79 -17.26
C LEU A 143 9.84 13.61 -18.63
N THR A 144 9.83 14.65 -19.47
CA THR A 144 9.22 14.55 -20.80
C THR A 144 9.90 13.45 -21.62
N SER A 145 11.23 13.42 -21.67
CA SER A 145 11.95 12.40 -22.45
C SER A 145 11.83 11.00 -21.85
N VAL A 146 11.73 10.90 -20.53
CA VAL A 146 11.58 9.63 -19.81
C VAL A 146 10.17 9.02 -19.99
N LEU A 147 9.12 9.86 -19.92
CA LEU A 147 7.72 9.41 -19.89
C LEU A 147 7.00 9.47 -21.24
N THR A 148 7.35 10.38 -22.15
CA THR A 148 6.68 10.47 -23.46
C THR A 148 6.58 9.14 -24.21
N PRO A 149 7.61 8.27 -24.25
CA PRO A 149 7.48 6.98 -24.94
C PRO A 149 6.61 5.95 -24.20
N ARG A 150 6.16 6.25 -22.97
CA ARG A 150 5.50 5.30 -22.06
C ARG A 150 4.09 5.73 -21.64
N ILE A 151 3.76 7.02 -21.74
CA ILE A 151 2.45 7.57 -21.37
C ILE A 151 1.40 7.14 -22.38
N MET A 152 0.31 6.59 -21.88
CA MET A 152 -0.89 6.27 -22.66
C MET A 152 -1.91 7.42 -22.63
N PRO A 153 -2.85 7.47 -23.60
CA PRO A 153 -3.87 8.53 -23.67
C PRO A 153 -4.84 8.61 -22.48
N ASN A 154 -4.85 7.67 -21.54
CA ASN A 154 -5.73 7.74 -20.38
C ASN A 154 -4.95 7.82 -19.06
N ASP A 155 -3.63 7.98 -19.12
CA ASP A 155 -2.80 8.02 -17.92
C ASP A 155 -2.95 9.35 -17.19
N THR A 156 -3.04 9.26 -15.87
CA THR A 156 -3.05 10.42 -14.98
C THR A 156 -1.64 10.69 -14.45
N LEU A 157 -1.29 11.96 -14.28
CA LEU A 157 0.02 12.39 -13.78
C LEU A 157 -0.20 13.10 -12.44
N THR A 158 0.16 12.46 -11.34
CA THR A 158 -0.06 13.03 -9.99
C THR A 158 1.25 13.56 -9.44
N ILE A 159 1.27 14.86 -9.16
CA ILE A 159 2.45 15.61 -8.75
C ILE A 159 2.29 16.04 -7.31
N ARG A 160 3.23 15.66 -6.45
CA ARG A 160 3.29 16.14 -5.07
C ARG A 160 4.48 17.07 -4.88
N PRO A 161 4.26 18.40 -4.85
CA PRO A 161 5.29 19.31 -4.40
C PRO A 161 5.64 19.10 -2.93
N GLN A 162 6.87 19.49 -2.57
CA GLN A 162 7.31 19.54 -1.19
C GLN A 162 6.33 20.32 -0.29
N PRO A 163 6.21 19.97 1.00
CA PRO A 163 5.38 20.73 1.93
C PRO A 163 5.76 22.21 1.99
N ASN A 164 4.80 23.06 2.35
CA ASN A 164 5.00 24.49 2.60
C ASN A 164 5.48 25.33 1.41
N VAL A 165 5.23 24.89 0.17
CA VAL A 165 5.43 25.73 -1.02
C VAL A 165 4.66 27.04 -0.93
N THR A 166 5.24 28.12 -1.47
CA THR A 166 4.56 29.41 -1.60
C THR A 166 3.62 29.41 -2.81
N ALA A 167 2.61 30.29 -2.82
CA ALA A 167 1.69 30.43 -3.97
C ALA A 167 2.45 30.74 -5.27
N LYS A 168 3.51 31.57 -5.18
CA LYS A 168 4.36 31.93 -6.31
C LYS A 168 5.12 30.72 -6.83
N ALA A 169 5.80 29.97 -5.96
CA ALA A 169 6.56 28.79 -6.34
C ALA A 169 5.64 27.70 -6.94
N LEU A 170 4.44 27.51 -6.38
CA LEU A 170 3.45 26.60 -6.96
C LEU A 170 2.99 27.05 -8.35
N GLY A 171 2.80 28.35 -8.56
CA GLY A 171 2.49 28.91 -9.88
C GLY A 171 3.59 28.67 -10.91
N GLU A 172 4.86 28.84 -10.51
CA GLU A 172 6.03 28.54 -11.35
C GLU A 172 6.10 27.06 -11.71
N LEU A 173 5.85 26.16 -10.73
CA LEU A 173 5.80 24.72 -10.96
C LEU A 173 4.68 24.34 -11.95
N MET A 174 3.47 24.88 -11.78
CA MET A 174 2.36 24.60 -12.71
C MET A 174 2.69 25.06 -14.13
N SER A 175 3.22 26.27 -14.30
CA SER A 175 3.66 26.78 -15.61
C SER A 175 4.73 25.89 -16.24
N LEU A 176 5.69 25.40 -15.45
CA LEU A 176 6.69 24.44 -15.90
C LEU A 176 6.04 23.12 -16.32
N MET A 177 5.10 22.59 -15.55
CA MET A 177 4.41 21.34 -15.88
C MET A 177 3.54 21.45 -17.12
N GLN A 178 2.96 22.61 -17.40
CA GLN A 178 2.17 22.85 -18.62
C GLN A 178 3.01 22.71 -19.90
N SER A 179 4.32 22.97 -19.84
CA SER A 179 5.22 22.80 -20.99
C SER A 179 5.66 21.34 -21.19
N VAL A 180 5.53 20.52 -20.14
CA VAL A 180 5.97 19.12 -20.10
C VAL A 180 4.79 18.19 -20.40
N PHE A 181 3.61 18.43 -19.83
CA PHE A 181 2.46 17.53 -19.92
C PHE A 181 1.11 18.24 -20.12
N PRO A 182 0.10 17.54 -20.67
CA PRO A 182 -1.25 18.07 -20.80
C PRO A 182 -1.89 18.37 -19.43
N VAL A 183 -2.40 19.59 -19.27
CA VAL A 183 -3.06 20.07 -18.03
C VAL A 183 -4.21 19.15 -17.58
N LYS A 184 -5.08 18.74 -18.52
CA LYS A 184 -6.29 17.93 -18.24
C LYS A 184 -6.02 16.54 -17.64
N ARG A 185 -4.78 16.06 -17.68
CA ARG A 185 -4.38 14.75 -17.13
C ARG A 185 -3.53 14.88 -15.88
N THR A 186 -3.23 16.10 -15.48
CA THR A 186 -2.26 16.39 -14.42
C THR A 186 -3.00 16.80 -13.16
N ARG A 187 -2.66 16.14 -12.06
CA ARG A 187 -3.20 16.30 -10.71
C ARG A 187 -2.13 16.90 -9.81
N PHE A 188 -2.49 17.87 -8.99
CA PHE A 188 -1.59 18.44 -7.99
C PHE A 188 -2.04 18.09 -6.57
N VAL A 189 -1.13 17.54 -5.77
CA VAL A 189 -1.32 17.30 -4.34
C VAL A 189 -0.96 18.56 -3.57
N VAL A 190 -1.94 19.29 -3.06
CA VAL A 190 -1.70 20.56 -2.35
C VAL A 190 -2.59 20.72 -1.12
N SER A 191 -2.17 21.58 -0.18
CA SER A 191 -3.02 22.00 0.93
C SER A 191 -4.25 22.77 0.41
N SER A 192 -5.37 22.69 1.14
CA SER A 192 -6.65 23.33 0.79
C SER A 192 -6.55 24.82 0.43
N LYS A 193 -5.63 25.58 1.04
CA LYS A 193 -5.39 27.00 0.71
C LYS A 193 -4.99 27.25 -0.75
N PHE A 194 -4.48 26.25 -1.47
CA PHE A 194 -4.08 26.36 -2.88
C PHE A 194 -5.09 25.73 -3.85
N ALA A 195 -6.18 25.13 -3.35
CA ALA A 195 -7.19 24.45 -4.16
C ALA A 195 -7.67 25.31 -5.34
N LYS A 196 -8.09 26.54 -5.04
CA LYS A 196 -8.58 27.49 -6.04
C LYS A 196 -7.53 27.84 -7.09
N GLN A 197 -6.26 27.97 -6.69
CA GLN A 197 -5.17 28.30 -7.60
C GLN A 197 -4.94 27.18 -8.63
N VAL A 198 -4.98 25.92 -8.18
CA VAL A 198 -4.82 24.73 -9.03
C VAL A 198 -5.99 24.58 -10.00
N GLU A 199 -7.23 24.68 -9.49
CA GLU A 199 -8.45 24.55 -10.32
C GLU A 199 -8.55 25.66 -11.37
N GLN A 200 -8.20 26.91 -11.01
CA GLN A 200 -8.18 28.03 -11.96
C GLN A 200 -7.13 27.88 -13.07
N ALA A 201 -6.03 27.17 -12.79
CA ALA A 201 -5.04 26.81 -13.78
C ALA A 201 -5.47 25.61 -14.66
N GLY A 202 -6.63 25.00 -14.37
CA GLY A 202 -7.24 23.92 -15.15
C GLY A 202 -6.77 22.52 -14.78
N TYR A 203 -5.95 22.39 -13.74
CA TYR A 203 -5.46 21.11 -13.22
C TYR A 203 -6.50 20.44 -12.31
N ASP A 204 -6.42 19.11 -12.23
CA ASP A 204 -7.17 18.36 -11.23
C ASP A 204 -6.54 18.53 -9.83
N LEU A 205 -7.39 18.58 -8.81
CA LEU A 205 -6.97 18.80 -7.43
C LEU A 205 -6.96 17.49 -6.62
N VAL A 206 -5.85 17.28 -5.90
CA VAL A 206 -5.74 16.33 -4.78
C VAL A 206 -5.36 17.12 -3.54
N LEU A 207 -6.08 16.91 -2.44
CA LEU A 207 -5.77 17.58 -1.17
C LEU A 207 -4.68 16.83 -0.41
N SER A 208 -3.80 17.55 0.27
CA SER A 208 -2.80 16.94 1.15
C SER A 208 -3.39 16.38 2.46
N SER A 209 -4.70 16.51 2.66
CA SER A 209 -5.43 16.08 3.86
C SER A 209 -6.89 15.82 3.51
N ALA A 210 -7.58 15.03 4.35
CA ALA A 210 -8.99 14.67 4.14
C ALA A 210 -9.89 15.85 3.75
N GLY A 211 -10.71 15.65 2.71
CA GLY A 211 -11.69 16.62 2.24
C GLY A 211 -12.82 15.91 1.50
N ALA A 212 -14.05 16.40 1.67
CA ALA A 212 -15.26 15.71 1.19
C ALA A 212 -15.44 15.74 -0.33
N SER A 213 -14.97 16.80 -1.00
CA SER A 213 -15.22 17.04 -2.43
C SER A 213 -14.14 16.51 -3.36
N HIS A 214 -12.95 16.19 -2.84
CA HIS A 214 -11.77 15.89 -3.65
C HIS A 214 -11.07 14.62 -3.18
N LEU A 215 -10.23 14.06 -4.05
CA LEU A 215 -9.25 13.07 -3.62
C LEU A 215 -8.32 13.71 -2.60
N TYR A 216 -7.83 12.94 -1.65
CA TYR A 216 -6.80 13.38 -0.73
C TYR A 216 -5.72 12.33 -0.53
N LEU A 217 -4.50 12.80 -0.27
CA LEU A 217 -3.37 11.96 0.08
C LEU A 217 -3.57 11.39 1.49
N GLY A 218 -3.44 10.07 1.62
CA GLY A 218 -3.43 9.37 2.89
C GLY A 218 -2.25 9.75 3.77
N ASP A 219 -2.37 9.51 5.07
CA ASP A 219 -1.23 9.64 5.97
C ASP A 219 -0.21 8.51 5.71
N THR A 220 1.02 8.69 6.16
CA THR A 220 2.08 7.66 6.02
C THR A 220 1.73 6.37 6.77
N LEU A 221 0.83 6.41 7.76
CA LEU A 221 0.39 5.21 8.48
C LEU A 221 -0.59 4.36 7.67
N SER A 222 -1.26 4.96 6.67
CA SER A 222 -2.15 4.30 5.72
C SER A 222 -1.43 3.74 4.49
N THR A 223 -0.10 3.90 4.41
CA THR A 223 0.75 3.34 3.35
C THR A 223 1.46 2.06 3.81
N SER A 224 1.99 1.28 2.87
CA SER A 224 2.78 0.08 3.14
C SER A 224 4.09 0.10 2.34
N ALA A 225 4.97 -0.89 2.54
CA ALA A 225 6.18 -1.02 1.72
C ALA A 225 5.88 -1.23 0.23
N ALA A 226 4.72 -1.80 -0.12
CA ALA A 226 4.29 -1.99 -1.51
C ALA A 226 3.38 -0.85 -2.01
N GLN A 227 2.60 -0.25 -1.11
CA GLN A 227 1.74 0.91 -1.39
C GLN A 227 2.39 2.16 -0.82
N GLU A 228 3.40 2.68 -1.51
CA GLU A 228 4.23 3.80 -1.05
C GLU A 228 3.41 5.08 -0.82
N ARG A 229 2.30 5.26 -1.53
CA ARG A 229 1.32 6.32 -1.31
C ARG A 229 -0.09 5.81 -1.51
N THR A 230 -1.05 6.35 -0.77
CA THR A 230 -2.47 6.02 -0.91
C THR A 230 -3.29 7.30 -1.08
N PHE A 231 -4.35 7.23 -1.88
CA PHE A 231 -5.24 8.33 -2.19
C PHE A 231 -6.67 7.90 -1.90
N PHE A 232 -7.36 8.71 -1.12
CA PHE A 232 -8.69 8.40 -0.64
C PHE A 232 -9.70 9.44 -1.14
N LYS A 233 -10.97 9.05 -1.14
CA LYS A 233 -12.10 9.96 -1.25
C LYS A 233 -13.08 9.65 -0.13
N LEU A 234 -13.65 10.69 0.48
CA LEU A 234 -14.75 10.47 1.41
C LEU A 234 -16.01 10.12 0.61
N ASP A 235 -16.68 9.03 0.99
CA ASP A 235 -17.99 8.68 0.44
C ASP A 235 -19.10 9.54 1.08
N TYR A 236 -20.35 9.30 0.66
CA TYR A 236 -21.52 10.01 1.18
C TYR A 236 -21.80 9.72 2.66
N THR A 237 -21.16 8.71 3.24
CA THR A 237 -21.21 8.35 4.67
C THR A 237 -19.99 8.84 5.45
N ALA A 238 -19.13 9.65 4.83
CA ALA A 238 -17.86 10.14 5.37
C ALA A 238 -16.82 9.05 5.68
N ASN A 239 -16.95 7.87 5.07
CA ASN A 239 -15.92 6.84 5.13
C ASN A 239 -14.85 7.09 4.05
N ALA A 240 -13.59 6.88 4.41
CA ALA A 240 -12.48 6.95 3.48
C ALA A 240 -12.47 5.71 2.56
N GLU A 241 -12.66 5.94 1.26
CA GLU A 241 -12.57 4.91 0.23
C GLU A 241 -11.25 5.07 -0.53
N LEU A 242 -10.46 4.00 -0.62
CA LEU A 242 -9.22 3.99 -1.40
C LEU A 242 -9.57 4.12 -2.88
N LYS A 243 -9.05 5.14 -3.55
CA LYS A 243 -9.29 5.40 -4.98
C LYS A 243 -8.06 5.22 -5.83
N ALA A 244 -6.87 5.46 -5.27
CA ALA A 244 -5.62 5.18 -5.96
C ALA A 244 -4.51 4.86 -4.95
N PHE A 245 -3.43 4.26 -5.41
CA PHE A 245 -2.20 4.09 -4.65
C PHE A 245 -0.98 4.14 -5.59
N ALA A 246 0.16 4.57 -5.09
CA ALA A 246 1.41 4.57 -5.83
C ALA A 246 2.28 3.39 -5.41
N ALA A 247 2.92 2.74 -6.37
CA ALA A 247 3.88 1.65 -6.18
C ALA A 247 5.01 1.78 -7.20
N SER A 248 6.26 1.58 -6.78
CA SER A 248 7.40 1.42 -7.69
C SER A 248 7.82 -0.03 -7.84
N GLU A 249 7.59 -0.84 -6.79
CA GLU A 249 7.96 -2.25 -6.70
C GLU A 249 6.75 -3.11 -6.27
N GLN A 250 6.78 -4.40 -6.61
CA GLN A 250 5.80 -5.41 -6.15
C GLN A 250 4.32 -5.07 -6.44
N PRO A 251 3.94 -4.78 -7.70
CA PRO A 251 2.58 -4.36 -8.05
C PRO A 251 1.48 -5.34 -7.63
N LEU A 252 1.74 -6.65 -7.65
CA LEU A 252 0.77 -7.65 -7.18
C LEU A 252 0.49 -7.51 -5.67
N VAL A 253 1.54 -7.36 -4.86
CA VAL A 253 1.41 -7.19 -3.40
C VAL A 253 0.60 -5.92 -3.11
N ALA A 254 0.95 -4.82 -3.77
CA ALA A 254 0.25 -3.54 -3.64
C ALA A 254 -1.24 -3.67 -4.01
N CYS A 255 -1.56 -4.38 -5.10
CA CYS A 255 -2.92 -4.63 -5.54
C CYS A 255 -3.71 -5.49 -4.54
N MET A 256 -3.12 -6.59 -4.06
CA MET A 256 -3.77 -7.49 -3.09
C MET A 256 -4.01 -6.83 -1.72
N GLN A 257 -3.18 -5.87 -1.33
CA GLN A 257 -3.39 -5.04 -0.13
C GLN A 257 -4.52 -4.02 -0.32
N ALA A 258 -4.74 -3.53 -1.55
CA ALA A 258 -5.86 -2.63 -1.85
C ALA A 258 -7.20 -3.37 -1.85
N HIS A 259 -7.25 -4.51 -2.56
CA HIS A 259 -8.43 -5.34 -2.67
C HIS A 259 -8.04 -6.80 -2.93
N ASN A 260 -8.70 -7.73 -2.25
CA ASN A 260 -8.47 -9.16 -2.49
C ASN A 260 -9.24 -9.65 -3.74
N PHE A 261 -8.67 -9.39 -4.92
CA PHE A 261 -9.24 -9.78 -6.22
C PHE A 261 -8.92 -11.22 -6.64
N VAL A 262 -7.96 -11.86 -5.95
CA VAL A 262 -7.49 -13.21 -6.27
C VAL A 262 -8.59 -14.20 -5.91
N GLN A 263 -9.10 -14.91 -6.92
CA GLN A 263 -10.19 -15.88 -6.73
C GLN A 263 -9.81 -16.94 -5.69
N PRO A 264 -10.77 -17.52 -4.96
CA PRO A 264 -10.49 -18.58 -3.99
C PRO A 264 -9.90 -19.84 -4.68
N PRO A 265 -9.25 -20.74 -3.91
CA PRO A 265 -8.69 -21.96 -4.47
C PRO A 265 -9.74 -22.86 -5.11
N SER A 266 -9.45 -23.32 -6.33
CA SER A 266 -10.30 -24.24 -7.09
C SER A 266 -10.24 -25.68 -6.54
N LYS A 267 -9.18 -26.02 -5.80
CA LYS A 267 -8.98 -27.32 -5.16
C LYS A 267 -8.70 -27.16 -3.67
N LYS A 268 -9.21 -28.09 -2.87
CA LYS A 268 -8.88 -28.15 -1.44
C LYS A 268 -7.53 -28.82 -1.24
N PHE A 269 -6.73 -28.26 -0.35
CA PHE A 269 -5.51 -28.92 0.12
C PHE A 269 -5.85 -30.28 0.76
N SER A 270 -5.07 -31.30 0.41
CA SER A 270 -5.16 -32.65 0.94
C SER A 270 -3.76 -33.22 1.05
N ASN A 271 -3.41 -33.78 2.22
CA ASN A 271 -2.13 -34.46 2.42
C ASN A 271 -1.93 -35.67 1.47
N LYS A 272 -3.00 -36.12 0.81
CA LYS A 272 -2.96 -37.20 -0.20
C LYS A 272 -2.72 -36.69 -1.62
N LEU A 273 -2.81 -35.38 -1.88
CA LEU A 273 -2.44 -34.79 -3.17
C LEU A 273 -0.92 -34.91 -3.31
N LYS A 274 -0.48 -35.96 -4.00
CA LYS A 274 0.93 -36.18 -4.37
C LYS A 274 1.44 -35.21 -5.45
N ALA A 275 0.59 -34.33 -5.93
CA ALA A 275 0.88 -33.39 -7.00
C ALA A 275 1.59 -32.16 -6.41
N ASN A 276 2.92 -32.16 -6.47
CA ASN A 276 3.75 -31.01 -6.14
C ASN A 276 4.15 -30.21 -7.40
N ASP A 277 3.43 -30.34 -8.52
CA ASP A 277 3.66 -29.50 -9.69
C ASP A 277 3.07 -28.10 -9.47
N LEU A 278 3.70 -27.07 -10.06
CA LEU A 278 3.29 -25.66 -9.88
C LEU A 278 1.81 -25.41 -10.22
N PRO A 279 1.25 -25.92 -11.34
CA PRO A 279 -0.18 -25.77 -11.62
C PRO A 279 -1.08 -26.33 -10.51
N SER A 280 -0.76 -27.51 -9.97
CA SER A 280 -1.51 -28.09 -8.85
C SER A 280 -1.40 -27.25 -7.57
N VAL A 281 -0.20 -26.73 -7.27
CA VAL A 281 0.04 -25.83 -6.12
C VAL A 281 -0.81 -24.57 -6.25
N VAL A 282 -0.78 -23.89 -7.41
CA VAL A 282 -1.57 -22.66 -7.67
C VAL A 282 -3.08 -22.87 -7.49
N ASN A 283 -3.59 -24.03 -7.89
CA ASN A 283 -5.01 -24.36 -7.72
C ASN A 283 -5.45 -24.55 -6.26
N VAL A 284 -4.49 -24.76 -5.35
CA VAL A 284 -4.73 -24.99 -3.92
C VAL A 284 -4.37 -23.77 -3.06
N LEU A 285 -3.46 -22.90 -3.55
CA LEU A 285 -3.01 -21.72 -2.82
C LEU A 285 -4.18 -20.83 -2.37
N PRO A 286 -4.21 -20.37 -1.11
CA PRO A 286 -5.18 -19.40 -0.65
C PRO A 286 -5.09 -18.07 -1.40
N SER A 287 -6.17 -17.29 -1.42
CA SER A 287 -6.16 -15.97 -2.09
C SER A 287 -5.15 -14.99 -1.51
N ASN A 288 -4.76 -15.13 -0.25
CA ASN A 288 -3.76 -14.27 0.40
C ASN A 288 -2.32 -14.79 0.25
N ALA A 289 -2.08 -15.80 -0.58
CA ALA A 289 -0.75 -16.34 -0.82
C ALA A 289 0.11 -15.38 -1.64
N ASP A 290 1.43 -15.46 -1.45
CA ASP A 290 2.38 -14.77 -2.33
C ASP A 290 2.58 -15.55 -3.64
N PHE A 291 1.94 -15.09 -4.71
CA PHE A 291 2.06 -15.70 -6.05
C PHE A 291 3.32 -15.25 -6.81
N ASN A 292 4.12 -14.32 -6.28
CA ASN A 292 5.43 -14.01 -6.85
C ASN A 292 6.53 -14.97 -6.39
N GLN A 293 6.25 -15.81 -5.37
CA GLN A 293 7.21 -16.77 -4.81
C GLN A 293 6.80 -18.22 -5.03
N LEU A 294 6.34 -18.58 -6.24
CA LEU A 294 5.77 -19.91 -6.52
C LEU A 294 6.72 -21.10 -6.25
N SER A 295 8.03 -20.93 -6.45
CA SER A 295 9.03 -21.96 -6.10
C SER A 295 9.06 -22.22 -4.58
N GLU A 296 8.98 -21.16 -3.78
CA GLU A 296 8.91 -21.27 -2.32
C GLU A 296 7.56 -21.83 -1.88
N GLN A 297 6.46 -21.44 -2.53
CA GLN A 297 5.14 -22.04 -2.31
C GLN A 297 5.15 -23.54 -2.55
N GLN A 298 5.79 -24.00 -3.62
CA GLN A 298 5.94 -25.42 -3.95
C GLN A 298 6.75 -26.17 -2.88
N ARG A 299 7.81 -25.54 -2.34
CA ARG A 299 8.58 -26.10 -1.23
C ARG A 299 7.71 -26.26 0.03
N LEU A 300 7.00 -25.20 0.42
CA LEU A 300 6.14 -25.17 1.61
C LEU A 300 4.93 -26.11 1.48
N PHE A 301 4.41 -26.29 0.27
CA PHE A 301 3.26 -27.16 -0.03
C PHE A 301 3.46 -28.58 0.50
N THR A 302 4.68 -29.12 0.37
CA THR A 302 5.04 -30.47 0.83
C THR A 302 4.90 -30.65 2.35
N THR A 303 5.00 -29.56 3.11
CA THR A 303 4.87 -29.54 4.57
C THR A 303 3.48 -29.12 5.04
N GLY A 304 2.53 -28.93 4.10
CA GLY A 304 1.19 -28.43 4.40
C GLY A 304 1.18 -26.97 4.83
N GLN A 305 2.14 -26.19 4.35
CA GLN A 305 2.27 -24.75 4.60
C GLN A 305 2.22 -23.94 3.30
N TYR A 306 2.00 -22.63 3.43
CA TYR A 306 2.08 -21.68 2.32
C TYR A 306 2.59 -20.33 2.84
N LEU A 307 3.20 -19.55 1.95
CA LEU A 307 3.66 -18.20 2.23
C LEU A 307 2.55 -17.19 1.90
N THR A 308 2.29 -16.26 2.81
CA THR A 308 1.33 -15.18 2.58
C THR A 308 1.99 -13.99 1.90
N ILE A 309 1.17 -13.11 1.31
CA ILE A 309 1.63 -11.87 0.67
C ILE A 309 2.35 -10.90 1.62
N ASN A 310 2.19 -11.08 2.94
CA ASN A 310 2.88 -10.28 3.98
C ASN A 310 4.19 -10.94 4.46
N GLY A 311 4.57 -12.09 3.90
CA GLY A 311 5.77 -12.83 4.30
C GLY A 311 5.57 -13.87 5.40
N ASP A 312 4.35 -14.01 5.96
CA ASP A 312 4.08 -15.02 6.99
C ASP A 312 3.93 -16.42 6.38
N VAL A 313 4.48 -17.45 7.05
CA VAL A 313 4.27 -18.85 6.68
C VAL A 313 3.15 -19.45 7.53
N LEU A 314 2.05 -19.84 6.87
CA LEU A 314 0.85 -20.38 7.53
C LEU A 314 0.57 -21.82 7.12
N LYS A 315 -0.18 -22.55 7.96
CA LYS A 315 -0.65 -23.91 7.66
C LYS A 315 -1.95 -23.86 6.85
N TYR A 316 -2.10 -24.74 5.86
CA TYR A 316 -3.35 -24.89 5.10
C TYR A 316 -4.55 -25.23 6.00
N SER A 317 -4.32 -25.97 7.09
CA SER A 317 -5.37 -26.32 8.05
C SER A 317 -5.91 -25.08 8.79
N THR A 318 -5.10 -24.04 9.00
CA THR A 318 -5.54 -22.77 9.56
C THR A 318 -6.46 -22.04 8.59
N TYR A 319 -6.06 -21.94 7.32
CA TYR A 319 -6.90 -21.35 6.28
C TYR A 319 -8.23 -22.10 6.11
N GLN A 320 -8.19 -23.43 6.06
CA GLN A 320 -9.41 -24.25 5.96
C GLN A 320 -10.35 -24.07 7.15
N LYS A 321 -9.83 -23.89 8.37
CA LYS A 321 -10.65 -23.57 9.55
C LYS A 321 -11.30 -22.18 9.44
N LEU A 322 -10.57 -21.19 8.94
CA LEU A 322 -11.11 -19.84 8.70
C LEU A 322 -12.22 -19.86 7.64
N GLN A 323 -12.09 -20.69 6.60
CA GLN A 323 -13.11 -20.90 5.58
C GLN A 323 -14.33 -21.69 6.10
N ALA A 324 -14.10 -22.72 6.92
CA ALA A 324 -15.15 -23.61 7.41
C ALA A 324 -16.05 -23.01 8.50
N GLY A 325 -15.72 -21.83 9.03
CA GLY A 325 -16.53 -21.21 10.07
C GLY A 325 -15.95 -19.92 10.62
N SER A 326 -15.75 -18.91 9.77
CA SER A 326 -15.64 -17.54 10.31
C SER A 326 -17.03 -17.10 10.78
N ARG A 327 -17.17 -16.50 11.97
CA ARG A 327 -18.44 -15.90 12.37
C ARG A 327 -18.93 -14.82 11.39
N CYS A 328 -18.02 -14.32 10.54
CA CYS A 328 -18.26 -13.38 9.46
C CYS A 328 -19.04 -13.99 8.29
N SER A 329 -18.94 -15.30 8.03
CA SER A 329 -19.72 -15.97 6.98
C SER A 329 -21.21 -16.09 7.31
N ARG A 330 -21.63 -15.64 8.51
CA ARG A 330 -23.02 -15.46 8.91
C ARG A 330 -23.54 -14.05 8.67
N LEU A 331 -22.66 -13.12 8.30
CA LEU A 331 -23.00 -11.73 7.98
C LEU A 331 -23.01 -11.58 6.45
N ALA A 332 -24.01 -10.87 5.92
CA ALA A 332 -24.04 -10.55 4.49
C ALA A 332 -22.97 -9.49 4.16
N PRO A 333 -22.43 -9.44 2.93
CA PRO A 333 -21.44 -8.43 2.54
C PRO A 333 -21.90 -6.97 2.71
N SER A 334 -23.22 -6.74 2.73
CA SER A 334 -23.84 -5.44 2.97
C SER A 334 -23.95 -5.06 4.46
N ASP A 335 -23.63 -5.98 5.36
CA ASP A 335 -23.67 -5.74 6.81
C ASP A 335 -22.48 -4.85 7.21
N PRO A 336 -22.70 -3.73 7.93
CA PRO A 336 -21.61 -2.85 8.41
C PRO A 336 -20.56 -3.60 9.23
N LEU A 337 -20.92 -4.71 9.87
CA LEU A 337 -20.04 -5.55 10.67
C LEU A 337 -19.26 -6.58 9.84
N TYR A 338 -19.63 -6.82 8.58
CA TYR A 338 -18.94 -7.76 7.69
C TYR A 338 -17.50 -7.31 7.45
N LYS A 339 -17.30 -6.05 7.06
CA LYS A 339 -15.97 -5.47 6.82
C LYS A 339 -15.09 -5.51 8.08
N TYR A 340 -15.67 -5.11 9.22
CA TYR A 340 -14.99 -5.19 10.52
C TYR A 340 -14.64 -6.64 10.92
N CYS A 341 -15.48 -7.61 10.57
CA CYS A 341 -15.24 -9.01 10.87
C CYS A 341 -14.16 -9.61 9.94
N GLU A 342 -14.15 -9.26 8.66
CA GLU A 342 -13.10 -9.64 7.70
C GLU A 342 -11.73 -9.07 8.11
N ASP A 343 -11.66 -7.77 8.44
CA ASP A 343 -10.44 -7.09 8.86
C ASP A 343 -9.82 -7.75 10.11
N ARG A 344 -10.67 -8.31 10.99
CA ARG A 344 -10.26 -8.96 12.24
C ARG A 344 -10.02 -10.46 12.13
N LYS A 345 -10.15 -11.08 10.95
CA LYS A 345 -9.74 -12.48 10.75
C LYS A 345 -8.24 -12.66 10.95
N GLN A 346 -7.46 -11.60 10.72
CA GLN A 346 -6.01 -11.58 10.94
C GLN A 346 -5.64 -11.54 12.43
N ASP A 347 -6.48 -10.98 13.32
CA ASP A 347 -6.23 -10.96 14.77
C ASP A 347 -6.06 -12.37 15.36
N VAL A 348 -6.70 -13.38 14.75
CA VAL A 348 -6.68 -14.78 15.20
C VAL A 348 -5.36 -15.49 14.86
N SER A 349 -4.51 -14.94 13.98
CA SER A 349 -3.19 -15.50 13.67
C SER A 349 -2.13 -15.19 14.74
N THR A 350 -2.42 -14.30 15.69
CA THR A 350 -1.53 -14.07 16.84
C THR A 350 -1.62 -15.27 17.78
N ASP A 351 -0.54 -16.05 17.83
CA ASP A 351 -0.39 -17.14 18.78
C ASP A 351 -0.70 -16.63 20.20
N TYR A 352 -1.65 -17.31 20.84
CA TYR A 352 -2.24 -16.96 22.13
C TYR A 352 -1.18 -16.92 23.25
N ILE A 353 -0.52 -15.77 23.44
CA ILE A 353 0.26 -15.47 24.63
C ILE A 353 -0.62 -14.63 25.56
N ARG A 354 -1.26 -15.34 26.51
CA ARG A 354 -2.09 -14.86 27.64
C ARG A 354 -3.58 -14.62 27.31
N ARG A 355 -4.42 -15.39 28.00
CA ARG A 355 -5.90 -15.39 27.99
C ARG A 355 -6.54 -14.08 28.50
N LYS A 356 -6.22 -12.92 27.93
CA LYS A 356 -6.97 -11.67 28.12
C LYS A 356 -6.95 -10.85 26.85
N ALA A 357 -8.04 -10.90 26.09
CA ALA A 357 -8.35 -9.89 25.10
C ALA A 357 -8.81 -8.64 25.86
N THR A 358 -7.95 -7.63 25.98
CA THR A 358 -8.31 -6.35 26.58
C THR A 358 -9.16 -5.57 25.57
N MET A 359 -10.46 -5.46 25.83
CA MET A 359 -11.38 -4.69 25.00
C MET A 359 -11.07 -3.19 25.12
N ARG A 360 -10.87 -2.49 24.00
CA ARG A 360 -10.96 -1.02 23.99
C ARG A 360 -12.43 -0.64 24.15
N LYS A 361 -12.74 0.02 25.27
CA LYS A 361 -14.05 0.62 25.52
C LYS A 361 -14.28 1.75 24.50
N GLN A 362 -15.37 1.69 23.74
CA GLN A 362 -15.85 2.83 22.97
C GLN A 362 -16.36 3.92 23.93
N GLY A 363 -15.89 5.14 23.74
CA GLY A 363 -16.55 6.32 24.26
C GLY A 363 -17.76 6.66 23.38
N ASN A 364 -18.82 7.16 24.02
CA ASN A 364 -19.89 7.88 23.32
C ASN A 364 -19.37 9.23 22.82
#